data_AF-A0A7V6LDS3-F1
#
_entry.id   AF-A0A7V6LDS3-F1
#
_cell.length_a   1.000
_cell.length_b   1.000
_cell.length_c   1.000
_cell.angle_alpha   90.00
_cell.angle_beta   90.00
_cell.angle_gamma   90.00
#
_symmetry.space_group_name_H-M   'P 1'
#
loop_
_entity.id
_entity.type
_entity.pdbx_description
1 polymer ?
#
loop_
_entity_poly.entity_id
_entity_poly.type
_entity_poly.pdbx_seq_one_letter_code
_entity_poly.pdbx_strand_id
1 'polypeptide(L)'
;MKFVVRKGSLYLVLIVTALLVLSDSLDALMRGKDAAIFRQFADASPEISAADYVALISISLIINTLIPVTYAIYQYFSLRFAGQSSLARAVWGILLIGALAMRLLGINLSSLFAILSSVCLAVLFIHHILMKSAVNRERSSTR
;
A
#
# COMPACT_ATOMS: atom_id res chain seq x y z
N MET A 1 21.57 13.45 16.14
CA MET A 1 20.39 12.61 16.46
C MET A 1 19.22 12.74 15.48
N LYS A 2 18.78 13.95 15.06
CA LYS A 2 17.67 14.18 14.09
C LYS A 2 17.78 13.44 12.74
N PHE A 3 18.99 13.25 12.22
CA PHE A 3 19.21 12.58 10.92
C PHE A 3 19.10 11.05 11.00
N VAL A 4 19.39 10.44 12.15
CA VAL A 4 19.34 8.98 12.36
C VAL A 4 17.90 8.50 12.50
N VAL A 5 17.06 9.25 13.23
CA VAL A 5 15.62 8.98 13.39
C VAL A 5 14.89 9.03 12.03
N ARG A 6 15.28 9.97 11.15
CA ARG A 6 14.74 10.08 9.78
C ARG A 6 15.13 8.91 8.88
N LYS A 7 16.32 8.34 9.04
CA LYS A 7 16.77 7.16 8.28
C LYS A 7 15.99 5.90 8.67
N GLY A 8 15.78 5.66 9.97
CA GLY A 8 15.00 4.50 10.44
C GLY A 8 13.56 4.51 9.92
N SER A 9 12.92 5.67 9.91
CA SER A 9 11.57 5.87 9.36
C SER A 9 11.50 5.56 7.86
N LEU A 10 12.52 5.94 7.08
CA LEU A 10 12.58 5.59 5.65
C LEU A 10 12.75 4.09 5.43
N TYR A 11 13.65 3.43 6.16
CA TYR A 11 13.85 1.98 6.04
C TYR A 11 12.59 1.20 6.38
N LEU A 12 11.84 1.64 7.40
CA LEU A 12 10.53 1.06 7.72
C LEU A 12 9.58 1.16 6.52
N VAL A 13 9.43 2.34 5.92
CA VAL A 13 8.56 2.51 4.74
C VAL A 13 8.99 1.60 3.59
N LEU A 14 10.30 1.51 3.31
CA LEU A 14 10.82 0.66 2.23
C LEU A 14 10.57 -0.83 2.49
N ILE A 15 10.86 -1.32 3.70
CA ILE A 15 10.67 -2.73 4.07
C ILE A 15 9.18 -3.09 4.02
N VAL A 16 8.32 -2.25 4.59
CA VAL A 16 6.86 -2.48 4.62
C VAL A 16 6.29 -2.45 3.20
N THR A 17 6.73 -1.51 2.34
CA THR A 17 6.31 -1.47 0.93
C THR A 17 6.78 -2.71 0.18
N ALA A 18 8.02 -3.17 0.38
CA ALA A 18 8.52 -4.39 -0.25
C ALA A 18 7.72 -5.63 0.18
N LEU A 19 7.43 -5.78 1.48
CA LEU A 19 6.62 -6.87 2.00
C LEU A 19 5.18 -6.83 1.47
N LEU A 20 4.61 -5.63 1.34
CA LEU A 20 3.28 -5.42 0.75
C LEU A 20 3.26 -5.90 -0.71
N VAL A 21 4.21 -5.44 -1.53
CA VAL A 21 4.29 -5.81 -2.96
C VAL A 21 4.51 -7.31 -3.14
N LEU A 22 5.38 -7.91 -2.32
CA LEU A 22 5.61 -9.35 -2.34
C LEU A 22 4.32 -10.11 -1.99
N SER A 23 3.62 -9.69 -0.94
CA SER A 23 2.37 -10.33 -0.51
C SER A 23 1.30 -10.23 -1.57
N ASP A 24 1.14 -9.07 -2.22
CA ASP A 24 0.19 -8.89 -3.32
C ASP A 24 0.54 -9.74 -4.54
N SER A 25 1.83 -9.87 -4.84
CA SER A 25 2.29 -10.71 -5.94
C SER A 25 1.99 -12.20 -5.66
N LEU A 26 2.18 -12.66 -4.42
CA LEU A 26 1.86 -14.03 -4.03
C LEU A 26 0.35 -14.30 -4.02
N ASP A 27 -0.45 -13.36 -3.54
CA ASP A 27 -1.91 -13.45 -3.59
C ASP A 27 -2.43 -13.51 -5.03
N ALA A 28 -1.93 -12.63 -5.89
CA ALA A 28 -2.26 -12.62 -7.33
C ALA A 28 -1.86 -13.95 -8.00
N LEU A 29 -0.68 -14.47 -7.71
CA LEU A 29 -0.21 -15.75 -8.24
C LEU A 29 -1.10 -16.92 -7.78
N MET A 30 -1.52 -16.92 -6.51
CA MET A 30 -2.42 -17.95 -5.99
C MET A 30 -3.79 -17.91 -6.66
N ARG A 31 -4.38 -16.72 -6.81
CA ARG A 31 -5.68 -16.57 -7.49
C ARG A 31 -5.60 -16.93 -8.97
N GLY A 32 -4.51 -16.54 -9.64
CA GLY A 32 -4.34 -16.79 -11.08
C GLY A 32 -4.11 -18.25 -11.45
N LYS A 33 -3.54 -19.06 -10.54
CA LYS A 33 -3.25 -20.48 -10.81
C LYS A 33 -4.33 -21.44 -10.33
N ASP A 34 -5.16 -21.04 -9.38
CA ASP A 34 -6.10 -21.95 -8.73
C ASP A 34 -7.36 -22.16 -9.59
N ALA A 35 -7.49 -23.37 -10.14
CA ALA A 35 -8.61 -23.75 -11.00
C ALA A 35 -9.96 -23.71 -10.26
N ALA A 36 -9.99 -23.93 -8.94
CA ALA A 36 -11.23 -23.86 -8.18
C ALA A 36 -11.71 -22.41 -8.04
N ILE A 37 -10.78 -21.47 -7.79
CA ILE A 37 -11.08 -20.04 -7.71
C ILE A 37 -11.53 -19.51 -9.08
N PHE A 38 -10.85 -19.92 -10.16
CA PHE A 38 -11.27 -19.56 -11.51
C PHE A 38 -12.67 -20.09 -11.85
N ARG A 39 -12.99 -21.34 -11.50
CA ARG A 39 -14.33 -21.91 -11.73
C ARG A 39 -15.42 -21.13 -10.99
N GLN A 40 -15.20 -20.80 -9.72
CA GLN A 40 -16.14 -19.96 -8.96
C GLN A 40 -16.36 -18.60 -9.62
N PHE A 41 -15.30 -18.00 -10.16
CA PHE A 41 -15.39 -16.76 -10.90
C PHE A 41 -16.15 -16.93 -12.23
N ALA A 42 -15.86 -17.98 -12.99
CA ALA A 42 -16.52 -18.28 -14.26
C ALA A 42 -18.02 -18.57 -14.08
N ASP A 43 -18.41 -19.24 -13.00
CA ASP A 43 -19.81 -19.49 -12.66
C ASP A 43 -20.57 -18.18 -12.40
N ALA A 44 -19.90 -17.20 -11.79
CA ALA A 44 -20.47 -15.87 -11.50
C ALA A 44 -20.40 -14.91 -12.70
N SER A 45 -19.54 -15.18 -13.69
CA SER A 45 -19.29 -14.30 -14.84
C SER A 45 -18.94 -15.12 -16.09
N PRO A 46 -19.94 -15.84 -16.67
CA PRO A 46 -19.71 -16.82 -17.73
C PRO A 46 -19.21 -16.21 -19.05
N GLU A 47 -19.39 -14.90 -19.23
CA GLU A 47 -18.93 -14.17 -20.42
C GLU A 47 -17.44 -13.83 -20.39
N ILE A 48 -16.78 -13.95 -19.23
CA ILE A 48 -15.37 -13.56 -19.05
C ILE A 48 -14.47 -14.75 -19.35
N SER A 49 -13.53 -14.58 -20.28
CA SER A 49 -12.57 -15.63 -20.61
C SER A 49 -11.51 -15.82 -19.51
N ALA A 50 -10.81 -16.96 -19.55
CA ALA A 50 -9.66 -17.18 -18.66
C ALA A 50 -8.55 -16.13 -18.84
N ALA A 51 -8.36 -15.63 -20.07
CA ALA A 51 -7.37 -14.61 -20.35
C ALA A 51 -7.75 -13.28 -19.69
N ASP A 52 -9.03 -12.92 -19.76
CA ASP A 52 -9.56 -11.69 -19.14
C ASP A 52 -9.48 -11.76 -17.61
N TYR A 53 -9.73 -12.94 -17.01
CA TYR A 53 -9.56 -13.16 -15.58
C TYR A 53 -8.13 -12.90 -15.12
N VAL A 54 -7.14 -13.46 -15.83
CA VAL A 54 -5.72 -13.23 -15.53
C VAL A 54 -5.33 -11.76 -15.74
N ALA A 55 -5.89 -11.11 -16.76
CA ALA A 55 -5.70 -9.67 -16.99
C ALA A 55 -6.26 -8.83 -15.82
N LEU A 56 -7.46 -9.15 -15.32
CA LEU A 56 -8.07 -8.49 -14.17
C LEU A 56 -7.22 -8.64 -12.90
N ILE A 57 -6.70 -9.83 -12.62
CA ILE A 57 -5.77 -10.06 -11.50
C ILE A 57 -4.52 -9.20 -11.65
N SER A 58 -3.95 -9.17 -12.85
CA SER A 58 -2.73 -8.42 -13.14
C SER A 58 -2.92 -6.91 -12.99
N ILE A 59 -4.04 -6.39 -13.50
CA ILE A 59 -4.40 -4.97 -13.34
C ILE A 59 -4.63 -4.65 -11.86
N SER A 60 -5.33 -5.52 -11.12
CA SER A 60 -5.55 -5.35 -9.69
C SER A 60 -4.23 -5.28 -8.92
N LEU A 61 -3.27 -6.14 -9.24
CA LEU A 61 -1.93 -6.11 -8.65
C LEU A 61 -1.23 -4.77 -8.88
N ILE A 62 -1.27 -4.24 -10.10
CA ILE A 62 -0.66 -2.95 -10.44
C ILE A 62 -1.32 -1.81 -9.66
N ILE A 63 -2.65 -1.75 -9.65
CA ILE A 63 -3.40 -0.69 -8.95
C ILE A 63 -3.13 -0.73 -7.44
N ASN A 64 -3.15 -1.92 -6.84
CA ASN A 64 -2.96 -2.10 -5.40
C ASN A 64 -1.53 -1.77 -4.94
N THR A 65 -0.54 -1.93 -5.82
CA THR A 65 0.87 -1.65 -5.51
C THR A 65 1.31 -0.23 -5.87
N LEU A 66 0.60 0.44 -6.79
CA LEU A 66 0.98 1.78 -7.26
C LEU A 66 1.09 2.81 -6.14
N ILE A 67 0.06 2.91 -5.28
CA ILE A 67 0.03 3.89 -4.18
C ILE A 67 1.16 3.64 -3.16
N PRO A 68 1.35 2.43 -2.58
CA PRO A 68 2.42 2.22 -1.60
C PRO A 68 3.83 2.35 -2.19
N VAL A 69 4.04 2.00 -3.47
CA VAL A 69 5.33 2.18 -4.15
C VAL A 69 5.63 3.66 -4.38
N THR A 70 4.70 4.40 -4.96
CA THR A 70 4.87 5.84 -5.22
C THR A 70 4.98 6.64 -3.93
N TYR A 71 4.29 6.23 -2.86
CA TYR A 71 4.45 6.79 -1.52
C TYR A 71 5.86 6.59 -0.96
N ALA A 72 6.43 5.38 -1.10
CA ALA A 72 7.80 5.11 -0.65
C ALA A 72 8.83 5.97 -1.40
N ILE A 73 8.66 6.12 -2.72
CA ILE A 73 9.49 7.00 -3.55
C ILE A 73 9.36 8.46 -3.09
N TYR A 74 8.14 8.96 -2.91
CA TYR A 74 7.90 10.30 -2.39
C TYR A 74 8.60 10.51 -1.05
N GLN A 75 8.51 9.54 -0.16
CA GLN A 75 9.08 9.68 1.17
C GLN A 75 10.61 9.71 1.17
N TYR A 76 11.24 8.96 0.26
CA TYR A 76 12.67 9.06 -0.01
C TYR A 76 13.08 10.48 -0.47
N PHE A 77 12.39 11.02 -1.48
CA PHE A 77 12.70 12.36 -2.00
C PHE A 77 12.45 13.46 -0.97
N SER A 78 11.36 13.34 -0.21
CA SER A 78 10.99 14.32 0.80
C SER A 78 11.98 14.38 1.96
N LEU A 79 12.57 13.25 2.34
CA LEU A 79 13.60 13.18 3.38
C LEU A 79 14.98 13.65 2.87
N ARG A 80 15.28 13.47 1.59
CA ARG A 80 16.61 13.73 1.02
C ARG A 80 16.78 15.14 0.41
N PHE A 81 15.73 15.72 -0.19
CA PHE A 81 15.89 16.92 -1.03
C PHE A 81 14.92 18.07 -0.72
N ALA A 82 13.63 17.79 -0.54
CA ALA A 82 12.60 18.84 -0.67
C ALA A 82 11.95 19.29 0.65
N GLY A 83 12.15 18.54 1.74
CA GLY A 83 11.26 18.66 2.90
C GLY A 83 9.82 18.22 2.57
N GLN A 84 8.92 18.27 3.54
CA GLN A 84 7.51 17.88 3.35
C GLN A 84 6.63 19.13 3.31
N SER A 85 6.04 19.44 2.14
CA SER A 85 4.99 20.45 2.06
C SER A 85 3.71 19.94 2.75
N SER A 86 2.95 20.85 3.38
CA SER A 86 1.69 20.48 4.04
C SER A 86 0.66 19.90 3.07
N LEU A 87 0.62 20.44 1.84
CA LEU A 87 -0.25 19.97 0.76
C LEU A 87 0.10 18.53 0.35
N ALA A 88 1.37 18.26 0.03
CA ALA A 88 1.78 16.92 -0.41
C ALA A 88 1.51 15.88 0.69
N ARG A 89 1.74 16.23 1.96
CA ARG A 89 1.40 15.35 3.08
C ARG A 89 -0.10 15.05 3.14
N ALA A 90 -0.96 16.05 2.97
CA ALA A 90 -2.41 15.85 2.97
C ALA A 90 -2.87 14.95 1.81
N VAL A 91 -2.35 15.17 0.61
CA VAL A 91 -2.64 14.34 -0.58
C VAL A 91 -2.28 12.88 -0.31
N TRP A 92 -1.07 12.61 0.18
CA TRP A 92 -0.66 11.23 0.49
C TRP A 92 -1.50 10.59 1.60
N GLY A 93 -1.94 11.36 2.59
CA GLY A 93 -2.88 10.87 3.61
C GLY A 93 -4.20 10.41 3.00
N ILE A 94 -4.78 11.19 2.08
CA ILE A 94 -6.03 10.85 1.37
C ILE A 94 -5.84 9.63 0.46
N LEU A 95 -4.71 9.55 -0.26
CA LEU A 95 -4.42 8.39 -1.12
C LEU A 95 -4.26 7.10 -0.31
N LEU A 96 -3.54 7.15 0.82
CA LEU A 96 -3.34 5.97 1.67
C LEU A 96 -4.65 5.51 2.33
N ILE A 97 -5.49 6.42 2.85
CA ILE A 97 -6.78 6.02 3.43
C ILE A 97 -7.75 5.51 2.35
N GLY A 98 -7.76 6.11 1.16
CA GLY A 98 -8.55 5.65 0.03
C GLY A 98 -8.14 4.25 -0.43
N ALA A 99 -6.83 4.00 -0.55
CA ALA A 99 -6.28 2.68 -0.85
C ALA A 99 -6.69 1.66 0.23
N LEU A 100 -6.58 2.02 1.50
CA LEU A 100 -6.95 1.15 2.61
C LEU A 100 -8.45 0.84 2.60
N ALA A 101 -9.31 1.84 2.35
CA ALA A 101 -10.75 1.64 2.26
C ALA A 101 -11.12 0.70 1.11
N MET A 102 -10.61 0.94 -0.11
CA MET A 102 -10.84 0.03 -1.25
C MET A 102 -10.39 -1.40 -0.95
N ARG A 103 -9.25 -1.53 -0.28
CA ARG A 103 -8.69 -2.84 0.08
C ARG A 103 -9.54 -3.57 1.12
N LEU A 104 -10.05 -2.87 2.12
CA LEU A 104 -10.93 -3.45 3.15
C LEU A 104 -12.30 -3.84 2.57
N LEU A 105 -12.83 -3.08 1.61
CA LEU A 105 -14.08 -3.43 0.93
C LEU A 105 -13.93 -4.68 0.04
N GLY A 106 -12.76 -4.87 -0.58
CA GLY A 106 -12.45 -6.01 -1.43
C GLY A 106 -11.68 -7.14 -0.73
N ILE A 107 -11.56 -7.12 0.60
CA ILE A 107 -10.68 -8.06 1.31
C ILE A 107 -11.25 -9.48 1.23
N ASN A 108 -10.43 -10.40 0.74
CA ASN A 108 -10.73 -11.82 0.83
C ASN A 108 -10.07 -12.37 2.10
N LEU A 109 -10.86 -12.55 3.16
CA LEU A 109 -10.40 -13.05 4.46
C LEU A 109 -9.87 -14.49 4.42
N SER A 110 -10.08 -15.23 3.34
CA SER A 110 -9.51 -16.57 3.15
C SER A 110 -8.03 -16.54 2.73
N SER A 111 -7.55 -15.43 2.17
CA SER A 111 -6.15 -15.30 1.74
C SER A 111 -5.30 -14.64 2.82
N LEU A 112 -4.37 -15.42 3.39
CA LEU A 112 -3.37 -14.92 4.32
C LEU A 112 -2.51 -13.81 3.70
N PHE A 113 -2.22 -13.89 2.41
CA PHE A 113 -1.43 -12.88 1.70
C PHE A 113 -2.21 -11.56 1.52
N ALA A 114 -3.51 -11.62 1.25
CA ALA A 114 -4.37 -10.44 1.18
C ALA A 114 -4.51 -9.75 2.54
N ILE A 115 -4.58 -10.53 3.63
CA ILE A 115 -4.57 -9.98 5.00
C ILE A 115 -3.22 -9.31 5.28
N LEU A 116 -2.10 -9.99 4.98
CA LEU A 116 -0.76 -9.46 5.23
C LEU A 116 -0.51 -8.15 4.48
N SER A 117 -0.88 -8.06 3.20
CA SER A 117 -0.71 -6.83 2.42
C SER A 117 -1.62 -5.70 2.90
N SER A 118 -2.80 -6.03 3.45
CA SER A 118 -3.69 -5.07 4.11
C SER A 118 -3.11 -4.54 5.41
N VAL A 119 -2.53 -5.41 6.24
CA VAL A 119 -1.82 -5.01 7.47
C VAL A 119 -0.63 -4.11 7.14
N CYS A 120 0.16 -4.45 6.11
CA CYS A 120 1.27 -3.62 5.68
C CYS A 120 0.80 -2.21 5.26
N LEU A 121 -0.31 -2.13 4.51
CA LEU A 121 -0.88 -0.85 4.10
C LEU A 121 -1.37 -0.03 5.31
N ALA A 122 -1.99 -0.68 6.29
CA ALA A 122 -2.39 -0.03 7.54
C ALA A 122 -1.17 0.48 8.33
N VAL A 123 -0.08 -0.28 8.38
CA VAL A 123 1.18 0.16 9.01
C VAL A 123 1.74 1.40 8.31
N LEU A 124 1.74 1.46 6.97
CA LEU A 124 2.16 2.65 6.22
C LEU A 124 1.30 3.87 6.55
N PHE A 125 -0.01 3.68 6.66
CA PHE A 125 -0.95 4.75 7.01
C PHE A 125 -0.75 5.26 8.45
N ILE A 126 -0.63 4.35 9.43
CA ILE A 126 -0.35 4.72 10.83
C ILE A 126 0.98 5.48 10.91
N HIS A 127 2.02 4.97 10.25
CA HIS A 127 3.32 5.63 10.21
C HIS A 127 3.24 7.04 9.59
N HIS A 128 2.42 7.22 8.55
CA HIS A 128 2.14 8.54 7.97
C HIS A 128 1.53 9.52 8.98
N ILE A 129 0.52 9.08 9.75
CA ILE A 129 -0.12 9.90 10.80
C ILE A 129 0.88 10.24 11.91
N LEU A 130 1.68 9.27 12.35
CA LEU A 130 2.67 9.49 13.41
C LEU A 130 3.69 10.55 13.01
N MET A 131 4.17 10.53 11.75
CA MET A 131 5.07 11.56 11.23
C MET A 131 4.42 12.95 11.22
N LYS A 132 3.12 13.06 10.91
CA LYS A 132 2.38 14.34 11.01
C LYS A 132 2.44 14.89 12.43
N SER A 133 2.21 14.04 13.44
CA SER A 133 2.18 14.47 14.85
C SER A 133 3.55 14.94 15.35
N ALA A 134 4.64 14.30 14.89
CA ALA A 134 6.01 14.67 15.25
C ALA A 134 6.40 16.04 14.68
N VAL A 135 6.08 16.31 13.41
CA VAL A 135 6.38 17.60 12.77
C VAL A 135 5.62 18.76 13.41
N ASN A 136 4.38 18.53 13.86
CA ASN A 136 3.57 19.58 14.48
C ASN A 136 4.10 19.98 15.87
N ARG A 137 4.59 19.01 16.65
CA ARG A 137 5.24 19.25 17.95
C ARG A 137 6.52 20.07 17.83
N GLU A 138 7.33 19.84 16.81
CA GLU A 138 8.55 20.63 16.61
C GLU A 138 8.22 22.12 16.34
N ARG A 139 7.18 22.42 15.55
CA ARG A 139 6.77 23.80 15.24
C ARG A 139 6.21 24.57 16.43
N SER A 140 5.57 23.89 17.39
CA SER A 140 5.03 24.53 18.61
C SER A 140 6.09 24.81 19.67
N SER A 141 7.25 24.15 19.62
CA SER A 141 8.37 24.41 20.56
C SER A 141 9.27 25.59 20.15
N THR A 142 9.13 26.06 18.91
CA THR A 142 9.90 27.17 18.33
C THR A 142 9.12 28.49 18.25
N ARG A 143 7.90 28.53 18.80
CA ARG A 143 7.11 29.74 19.04
C ARG A 143 7.01 29.95 20.54
#